data_AF-A0A7W8RKU9-F1
#
_entry.id   AF-A0A7W8RKU9-F1
#
_cell.length_a   1.000
_cell.length_b   1.000
_cell.length_c   1.000
_cell.angle_alpha   90.00
_cell.angle_beta   90.00
_cell.angle_gamma   90.00
#
_symmetry.space_group_name_H-M   'P 1'
#
loop_
_entity.id
_entity.type
_entity.pdbx_description
1 polymer ?
#
loop_
_entity_poly.entity_id
_entity_poly.type
_entity_poly.pdbx_seq_one_letter_code
_entity_poly.pdbx_strand_id
1 'polypeptide(L)'
;MKTLEYKIGSSWYQATRATLRRAVPSGLLAGCVSAATAAAASTDASGSPLAPINAVTHCLWPQRALRERGFSIRHTVTGFAIHQAAAIFWAMMFEQLVDRMAGPDPSRRPGATAVAAATTVASAYVVDYKVVPNRLTPGFEAHLSRRSLGNVYVALGAGLLAAALLRRPDR
;
A
#
# COMPACT_ATOMS: atom_id res chain seq x y z
N MET A 1 -39.27 -8.79 20.62
CA MET A 1 -37.92 -9.41 20.65
C MET A 1 -37.37 -9.65 19.22
N LYS A 2 -37.47 -8.67 18.31
CA LYS A 2 -36.92 -8.71 16.93
C LYS A 2 -36.05 -7.48 16.58
N THR A 3 -35.89 -6.56 17.53
CA THR A 3 -35.24 -5.25 17.33
C THR A 3 -33.79 -5.19 17.83
N LEU A 4 -33.34 -6.18 18.60
CA LEU A 4 -31.95 -6.25 19.09
C LEU A 4 -31.00 -6.95 18.11
N GLU A 5 -31.46 -7.97 17.35
CA GLU A 5 -30.61 -8.68 16.39
C GLU A 5 -30.29 -7.86 15.12
N TYR A 6 -31.15 -6.91 14.75
CA TYR A 6 -30.88 -5.99 13.61
C TYR A 6 -29.74 -5.00 13.91
N LYS A 7 -29.46 -4.71 15.19
CA LYS A 7 -28.44 -3.74 15.64
C LYS A 7 -27.02 -4.31 15.73
N ILE A 8 -26.86 -5.63 15.68
CA ILE A 8 -25.54 -6.28 15.84
C ILE A 8 -24.84 -6.42 14.48
N GLY A 9 -25.59 -6.50 13.38
CA GLY A 9 -25.07 -6.38 12.02
C GLY A 9 -24.62 -4.97 11.61
N SER A 10 -24.87 -3.95 12.44
CA SER A 10 -24.74 -2.53 12.03
C SER A 10 -23.53 -1.77 12.56
N SER A 11 -22.85 -2.20 13.63
CA SER A 11 -21.75 -1.41 14.22
C SER A 11 -20.40 -1.65 13.54
N TRP A 12 -19.98 -2.92 13.44
CA TRP A 12 -18.70 -3.28 12.81
C TRP A 12 -18.72 -3.02 11.31
N TYR A 13 -19.87 -3.23 10.63
CA TYR A 13 -20.03 -2.91 9.20
C TYR A 13 -19.81 -1.41 8.94
N GLN A 14 -20.40 -0.54 9.76
CA GLN A 14 -20.26 0.91 9.58
C GLN A 14 -18.84 1.37 9.90
N ALA A 15 -18.22 0.81 10.93
CA ALA A 15 -16.81 1.07 11.25
C ALA A 15 -15.88 0.65 10.10
N THR A 16 -16.01 -0.59 9.62
CA THR A 16 -15.22 -1.10 8.48
C THR A 16 -15.47 -0.28 7.22
N ARG A 17 -16.72 0.09 6.94
CA ARG A 17 -17.08 0.93 5.79
C ARG A 17 -16.47 2.33 5.89
N ALA A 18 -16.47 2.94 7.08
CA ALA A 18 -15.84 4.23 7.31
C ALA A 18 -14.32 4.16 7.12
N THR A 19 -13.66 3.14 7.69
CA THR A 19 -12.23 2.89 7.45
C THR A 19 -11.94 2.69 5.98
N LEU A 20 -12.73 1.86 5.28
CA LEU A 20 -12.52 1.58 3.85
C LEU A 20 -12.67 2.83 2.98
N ARG A 21 -13.65 3.70 3.27
CA ARG A 21 -13.81 4.98 2.56
C ARG A 21 -12.58 5.87 2.64
N ARG A 22 -11.82 5.79 3.74
CA ARG A 22 -10.58 6.55 3.94
C ARG A 22 -9.36 5.81 3.40
N ALA A 23 -9.32 4.50 3.56
CA ALA A 23 -8.21 3.65 3.14
C ALA A 23 -8.08 3.56 1.62
N VAL A 24 -9.18 3.59 0.86
CA VAL A 24 -9.13 3.59 -0.61
C VAL A 24 -8.32 4.78 -1.14
N PRO A 25 -8.67 6.05 -0.87
CA PRO A 25 -7.87 7.18 -1.36
C PRO A 25 -6.45 7.21 -0.77
N SER A 26 -6.27 6.83 0.51
CA SER A 26 -4.93 6.74 1.12
C SER A 26 -4.04 5.71 0.41
N GLY A 27 -4.57 4.51 0.19
CA GLY A 27 -3.87 3.42 -0.48
C GLY A 27 -3.61 3.72 -1.94
N LEU A 28 -4.56 4.35 -2.66
CA LEU A 28 -4.35 4.74 -4.05
C LEU A 28 -3.22 5.76 -4.19
N LEU A 29 -3.19 6.80 -3.33
CA LEU A 29 -2.12 7.80 -3.34
C LEU A 29 -0.77 7.16 -2.98
N ALA A 30 -0.73 6.40 -1.89
CA ALA A 30 0.47 5.71 -1.43
C ALA A 30 1.02 4.71 -2.47
N GLY A 31 0.13 3.93 -3.07
CA GLY A 31 0.46 2.96 -4.11
C GLY A 31 1.01 3.64 -5.36
N CYS A 32 0.41 4.74 -5.82
CA CYS A 32 0.94 5.52 -6.94
C CYS A 32 2.31 6.13 -6.65
N VAL A 33 2.49 6.74 -5.48
CA VAL A 33 3.76 7.38 -5.08
C VAL A 33 4.89 6.36 -4.96
N SER A 34 4.60 5.20 -4.36
CA SER A 34 5.56 4.09 -4.25
C SER A 34 5.87 3.43 -5.59
N ALA A 35 4.86 3.24 -6.45
CA ALA A 35 5.05 2.73 -7.82
C ALA A 35 5.91 3.68 -8.67
N ALA A 36 5.66 4.99 -8.62
CA ALA A 36 6.47 5.98 -9.31
C ALA A 36 7.92 5.99 -8.79
N THR A 37 8.10 5.86 -7.47
CA THR A 37 9.43 5.74 -6.86
C THR A 37 10.17 4.48 -7.33
N ALA A 38 9.47 3.34 -7.40
CA ALA A 38 10.04 2.10 -7.91
C ALA A 38 10.43 2.23 -9.39
N ALA A 39 9.56 2.82 -10.21
CA ALA A 39 9.81 3.05 -11.62
C ALA A 39 11.04 3.94 -11.86
N ALA A 40 11.16 5.04 -11.11
CA ALA A 40 12.30 5.96 -11.19
C ALA A 40 13.61 5.34 -10.68
N ALA A 41 13.53 4.38 -9.76
CA ALA A 41 14.69 3.75 -9.14
C ALA A 41 15.08 2.39 -9.76
N SER A 42 14.46 2.03 -10.89
CA SER A 42 14.73 0.79 -11.61
C SER A 42 16.21 0.69 -11.98
N THR A 43 16.86 -0.40 -11.57
CA THR A 43 18.25 -0.74 -11.90
C THR A 43 18.32 -1.92 -12.88
N ASP A 44 17.22 -2.26 -13.56
CA ASP A 44 17.25 -3.29 -14.61
C ASP A 44 18.26 -2.92 -15.70
N ALA A 45 18.92 -3.94 -16.28
CA ALA A 45 19.95 -3.72 -17.31
C ALA A 45 19.44 -2.98 -18.57
N SER A 46 18.13 -3.02 -18.84
CA SER A 46 17.50 -2.25 -19.92
C SER A 46 17.08 -0.83 -19.51
N GLY A 47 17.17 -0.48 -18.23
CA GLY A 47 16.67 0.79 -17.69
C GLY A 47 15.14 0.89 -17.67
N SER A 48 14.40 -0.20 -17.82
CA SER A 48 12.94 -0.14 -17.93
C SER A 48 12.29 0.32 -16.62
N PRO A 49 11.50 1.42 -16.64
CA PRO A 49 10.75 1.88 -15.47
C PRO A 49 9.54 0.99 -15.15
N LEU A 50 9.11 0.12 -16.07
CA LEU A 50 7.95 -0.75 -15.87
C LEU A 50 8.32 -2.10 -15.24
N ALA A 51 9.60 -2.49 -15.30
CA ALA A 51 10.07 -3.78 -14.80
C ALA A 51 9.71 -4.04 -13.31
N PRO A 52 9.85 -3.09 -12.37
CA PRO A 52 9.42 -3.31 -10.98
C PRO A 52 7.92 -3.63 -10.84
N ILE A 53 7.05 -2.90 -11.57
CA ILE A 53 5.60 -3.13 -11.51
C ILE A 53 5.21 -4.43 -12.19
N ASN A 54 5.86 -4.77 -13.31
CA ASN A 54 5.66 -6.07 -13.97
C ASN A 54 6.03 -7.22 -13.04
N ALA A 55 7.12 -7.08 -12.29
CA ALA A 55 7.62 -8.09 -11.37
C ALA A 55 6.60 -8.46 -10.30
N VAL A 56 5.72 -7.56 -9.84
CA VAL A 56 4.64 -7.84 -8.87
C VAL A 56 3.80 -9.06 -9.27
N THR A 57 3.63 -9.29 -10.57
CA THR A 57 2.87 -10.44 -11.07
C THR A 57 3.61 -11.77 -11.00
N HIS A 58 4.83 -11.83 -10.44
CA HIS A 58 5.56 -13.08 -10.25
C HIS A 58 4.86 -14.05 -9.29
N CYS A 59 3.98 -13.53 -8.43
CA CYS A 59 3.05 -14.33 -7.65
C CYS A 59 2.06 -15.13 -8.49
N LEU A 60 1.86 -14.77 -9.76
CA LEU A 60 1.07 -15.52 -10.73
C LEU A 60 1.98 -16.21 -11.77
N TRP A 61 3.04 -15.51 -12.20
CA TRP A 61 3.97 -15.95 -13.25
C TRP A 61 5.44 -15.82 -12.83
N PRO A 62 5.96 -16.76 -12.00
CA PRO A 62 7.21 -16.61 -11.27
C PRO A 62 8.44 -16.28 -12.13
N GLN A 63 8.59 -16.93 -13.30
CA GLN A 63 9.77 -16.69 -14.15
C GLN A 63 9.55 -15.61 -15.21
N ARG A 64 8.32 -15.43 -15.69
CA ARG A 64 8.02 -14.51 -16.80
C ARG A 64 7.96 -13.06 -16.32
N ALA A 65 7.32 -12.82 -15.18
CA ALA A 65 7.14 -11.47 -14.62
C ALA A 65 8.48 -10.76 -14.39
N LEU A 66 9.48 -11.48 -13.86
CA LEU A 66 10.82 -10.96 -13.54
C LEU A 66 11.68 -10.65 -14.79
N ARG A 67 11.22 -11.03 -15.99
CA ARG A 67 11.91 -10.75 -17.26
C ARG A 67 11.13 -9.77 -18.15
N GLU A 68 9.91 -9.43 -17.77
CA GLU A 68 9.05 -8.56 -18.57
C GLU A 68 9.43 -7.10 -18.34
N ARG A 69 9.95 -6.46 -19.38
CA ARG A 69 10.44 -5.08 -19.34
C ARG A 69 9.53 -4.12 -20.07
N GLY A 70 8.66 -4.61 -20.95
CA GLY A 70 7.77 -3.77 -21.74
C GLY A 70 6.45 -3.49 -21.03
N PHE A 71 5.63 -2.65 -21.67
CA PHE A 71 4.23 -2.57 -21.32
C PHE A 71 3.52 -3.88 -21.71
N SER A 72 2.76 -4.44 -20.78
CA SER A 72 1.97 -5.64 -21.00
C SER A 72 0.72 -5.57 -20.16
N ILE A 73 -0.46 -5.79 -20.76
CA ILE A 73 -1.72 -5.85 -19.99
C ILE A 73 -1.62 -6.93 -18.89
N ARG A 74 -1.01 -8.07 -19.23
CA ARG A 74 -0.82 -9.18 -18.30
C ARG A 74 0.10 -8.85 -17.14
N HIS A 75 1.15 -8.06 -17.35
CA HIS A 75 2.16 -7.81 -16.31
C HIS A 75 2.06 -6.40 -15.71
N THR A 76 1.94 -5.37 -16.53
CA THR A 76 1.88 -3.98 -16.09
C THR A 76 0.54 -3.64 -15.46
N VAL A 77 -0.58 -3.90 -16.16
CA VAL A 77 -1.91 -3.54 -15.61
C VAL A 77 -2.26 -4.43 -14.43
N THR A 78 -2.03 -5.74 -14.54
CA THR A 78 -2.28 -6.68 -13.44
C THR A 78 -1.35 -6.42 -12.25
N GLY A 79 -0.06 -6.16 -12.49
CA GLY A 79 0.91 -5.86 -11.44
C GLY A 79 0.58 -4.57 -10.71
N PHE A 80 0.21 -3.52 -11.45
CA PHE A 80 -0.25 -2.28 -10.86
C PHE A 80 -1.55 -2.48 -10.05
N ALA A 81 -2.50 -3.27 -10.54
CA ALA A 81 -3.72 -3.57 -9.80
C ALA A 81 -3.44 -4.33 -8.49
N ILE A 82 -2.55 -5.33 -8.51
CA ILE A 82 -2.11 -6.04 -7.29
C ILE A 82 -1.41 -5.08 -6.33
N HIS A 83 -0.52 -4.22 -6.83
CA HIS A 83 0.17 -3.21 -6.02
C HIS A 83 -0.81 -2.23 -5.35
N GLN A 84 -1.79 -1.72 -6.09
CA GLN A 84 -2.83 -0.85 -5.54
C GLN A 84 -3.69 -1.58 -4.51
N ALA A 85 -4.07 -2.83 -4.77
CA ALA A 85 -4.84 -3.64 -3.81
C ALA A 85 -4.06 -3.86 -2.50
N ALA A 86 -2.76 -4.17 -2.60
CA ALA A 86 -1.88 -4.30 -1.45
C ALA A 86 -1.71 -2.96 -0.70
N ALA A 87 -1.55 -1.85 -1.41
CA ALA A 87 -1.46 -0.52 -0.80
C ALA A 87 -2.75 -0.13 -0.07
N ILE A 88 -3.93 -0.43 -0.62
CA ILE A 88 -5.23 -0.21 0.04
C ILE A 88 -5.38 -1.12 1.27
N PHE A 89 -4.95 -2.38 1.17
CA PHE A 89 -4.93 -3.29 2.32
C PHE A 89 -4.09 -2.73 3.47
N TRP A 90 -2.86 -2.26 3.19
CA TRP A 90 -2.02 -1.63 4.21
C TRP A 90 -2.59 -0.29 4.69
N ALA A 91 -3.25 0.48 3.82
CA ALA A 91 -3.94 1.70 4.19
C ALA A 91 -5.09 1.44 5.18
N MET A 92 -5.78 0.29 5.12
CA MET A 92 -6.78 -0.07 6.13
C MET A 92 -6.17 -0.14 7.53
N MET A 93 -4.99 -0.76 7.67
CA MET A 93 -4.29 -0.86 8.94
C MET A 93 -3.78 0.51 9.41
N PHE A 94 -3.26 1.31 8.48
CA PHE A 94 -2.84 2.69 8.74
C PHE A 94 -4.00 3.55 9.27
N GLU A 95 -5.16 3.54 8.62
CA GLU A 95 -6.32 4.34 9.04
C GLU A 95 -6.84 3.91 10.42
N GLN A 96 -6.77 2.62 10.75
CA GLN A 96 -7.08 2.14 12.11
C GLN A 96 -6.06 2.61 13.14
N LEU A 97 -4.77 2.68 12.79
CA LEU A 97 -3.74 3.24 13.67
C LEU A 97 -3.91 4.75 13.86
N VAL A 98 -4.25 5.47 12.79
CA VAL A 98 -4.60 6.90 12.85
C VAL A 98 -5.77 7.13 13.78
N ASP A 99 -6.86 6.36 13.67
CA ASP A 99 -8.01 6.48 14.56
C ASP A 99 -7.62 6.29 16.04
N ARG A 100 -6.70 5.36 16.33
CA ARG A 100 -6.22 5.08 17.70
C ARG A 100 -5.25 6.14 18.24
N MET A 101 -4.40 6.71 17.38
CA MET A 101 -3.25 7.53 17.81
C MET A 101 -3.49 9.03 17.62
N ALA A 102 -4.06 9.41 16.48
CA ALA A 102 -4.28 10.80 16.08
C ALA A 102 -5.75 11.24 16.27
N GLY A 103 -6.70 10.30 16.26
CA GLY A 103 -8.13 10.57 16.42
C GLY A 103 -8.78 11.14 15.15
N PRO A 104 -9.93 11.82 15.26
CA PRO A 104 -10.77 12.20 14.11
C PRO A 104 -10.17 13.29 13.21
N ASP A 105 -9.20 14.05 13.71
CA ASP A 105 -8.52 15.11 12.94
C ASP A 105 -7.00 14.83 12.90
N PRO A 106 -6.54 13.97 11.98
CA PRO A 106 -5.13 13.60 11.86
C PRO A 106 -4.21 14.79 11.51
N SER A 107 -4.77 15.86 10.92
CA SER A 107 -4.02 17.07 10.57
C SER A 107 -3.55 17.85 11.81
N ARG A 108 -4.28 17.74 12.94
CA ARG A 108 -3.92 18.37 14.22
C ARG A 108 -2.89 17.59 15.02
N ARG A 109 -2.60 16.35 14.64
CA ARG A 109 -1.61 15.48 15.29
C ARG A 109 -0.66 14.86 14.28
N PRO A 110 0.06 15.67 13.48
CA PRO A 110 0.88 15.16 12.38
C PRO A 110 1.98 14.21 12.84
N GLY A 111 2.54 14.41 14.05
CA GLY A 111 3.51 13.48 14.64
C GLY A 111 2.92 12.08 14.90
N ALA A 112 1.71 11.99 15.47
CA ALA A 112 1.04 10.72 15.70
C ALA A 112 0.66 10.03 14.38
N THR A 113 0.20 10.79 13.40
CA THR A 113 -0.09 10.30 12.03
C THR A 113 1.17 9.79 11.33
N ALA A 114 2.31 10.47 11.50
CA ALA A 114 3.59 10.05 10.95
C ALA A 114 4.09 8.75 11.60
N VAL A 115 3.94 8.59 12.92
CA VAL A 115 4.27 7.32 13.60
C VAL A 115 3.36 6.20 13.08
N ALA A 116 2.05 6.43 12.92
CA ALA A 116 1.14 5.43 12.34
C ALA A 116 1.56 5.00 10.92
N ALA A 117 1.97 5.95 10.06
CA ALA A 117 2.48 5.66 8.73
C ALA A 117 3.77 4.82 8.78
N ALA A 118 4.73 5.23 9.62
CA ALA A 118 6.00 4.53 9.80
C ALA A 118 5.79 3.10 10.32
N THR A 119 4.94 2.91 11.33
CA THR A 119 4.57 1.60 11.86
C THR A 119 3.93 0.72 10.78
N THR A 120 3.04 1.29 9.97
CA THR A 120 2.38 0.55 8.90
C THR A 120 3.38 0.05 7.87
N VAL A 121 4.25 0.92 7.34
CA VAL A 121 5.18 0.51 6.27
C VAL A 121 6.33 -0.36 6.78
N ALA A 122 6.73 -0.20 8.04
CA ALA A 122 7.66 -1.14 8.67
C ALA A 122 7.04 -2.53 8.79
N SER A 123 5.77 -2.61 9.21
CA SER A 123 5.02 -3.87 9.26
C SER A 123 4.87 -4.49 7.87
N ALA A 124 4.57 -3.67 6.86
CA ALA A 124 4.48 -4.09 5.48
C ALA A 124 5.78 -4.72 4.99
N TYR A 125 6.91 -4.02 5.15
CA TYR A 125 8.22 -4.54 4.77
C TYR A 125 8.55 -5.87 5.45
N VAL A 126 8.29 -5.98 6.76
CA VAL A 126 8.51 -7.23 7.50
C VAL A 126 7.64 -8.35 6.95
N VAL A 127 6.34 -8.11 6.75
CA VAL A 127 5.44 -9.14 6.22
C VAL A 127 5.87 -9.57 4.82
N ASP A 128 6.08 -8.61 3.93
CA ASP A 128 6.39 -8.82 2.52
C ASP A 128 7.72 -9.55 2.28
N TYR A 129 8.72 -9.38 3.17
CA TYR A 129 10.07 -9.92 2.96
C TYR A 129 10.55 -10.93 4.01
N LYS A 130 9.84 -11.09 5.13
CA LYS A 130 10.25 -11.99 6.23
C LYS A 130 9.18 -12.98 6.65
N VAL A 131 7.91 -12.74 6.31
CA VAL A 131 6.80 -13.60 6.75
C VAL A 131 6.21 -14.40 5.58
N VAL A 132 5.94 -13.74 4.45
CA VAL A 132 5.31 -14.41 3.32
C VAL A 132 6.31 -15.30 2.58
N PRO A 133 5.85 -16.39 1.91
CA PRO A 133 6.70 -17.16 1.01
C PRO A 133 7.25 -16.28 -0.12
N ASN A 134 8.42 -16.64 -0.68
CA ASN A 134 9.04 -15.93 -1.82
C ASN A 134 8.11 -15.73 -3.02
N ARG A 135 7.04 -16.51 -3.16
CA ARG A 135 6.05 -16.36 -4.25
C ARG A 135 5.10 -15.18 -4.03
N LEU A 136 4.99 -14.67 -2.80
CA LEU A 136 4.08 -13.58 -2.43
C LEU A 136 4.84 -12.31 -2.04
N THR A 137 6.17 -12.28 -2.19
CA THR A 137 6.92 -11.03 -2.10
C THR A 137 6.47 -10.08 -3.24
N PRO A 138 6.83 -8.79 -3.20
CA PRO A 138 6.52 -7.88 -4.30
C PRO A 138 7.35 -8.13 -5.56
N GLY A 139 8.49 -8.80 -5.46
CA GLY A 139 9.41 -9.03 -6.59
C GLY A 139 10.25 -7.80 -6.98
N PHE A 140 10.09 -6.66 -6.30
CA PHE A 140 10.88 -5.45 -6.53
C PHE A 140 12.39 -5.67 -6.38
N GLU A 141 12.81 -6.59 -5.52
CA GLU A 141 14.20 -6.98 -5.29
C GLU A 141 14.91 -7.49 -6.55
N ALA A 142 14.17 -7.92 -7.58
CA ALA A 142 14.74 -8.32 -8.86
C ALA A 142 15.21 -7.13 -9.71
N HIS A 143 14.65 -5.94 -9.49
CA HIS A 143 14.90 -4.75 -10.32
C HIS A 143 15.34 -3.52 -9.51
N LEU A 144 15.39 -3.60 -8.18
CA LEU A 144 15.77 -2.51 -7.29
C LEU A 144 16.95 -2.89 -6.40
N SER A 145 17.86 -1.93 -6.20
CA SER A 145 18.84 -2.02 -5.11
C SER A 145 18.13 -2.05 -3.74
N ARG A 146 18.81 -2.56 -2.70
CA ARG A 146 18.27 -2.56 -1.33
C ARG A 146 17.90 -1.16 -0.83
N ARG A 147 18.70 -0.16 -1.20
CA ARG A 147 18.43 1.25 -0.85
C ARG A 147 17.19 1.77 -1.57
N SER A 148 17.07 1.49 -2.86
CA SER A 148 15.91 1.84 -3.67
C SER A 148 14.64 1.20 -3.11
N LEU A 149 14.71 -0.07 -2.71
CA LEU A 149 13.60 -0.78 -2.08
C LEU A 149 13.16 -0.09 -0.77
N GLY A 150 14.11 0.31 0.09
CA GLY A 150 13.80 1.10 1.27
C GLY A 150 13.09 2.41 0.95
N ASN A 151 13.53 3.11 -0.11
CA ASN A 151 12.89 4.35 -0.58
C ASN A 151 11.45 4.11 -1.06
N VAL A 152 11.12 2.96 -1.65
CA VAL A 152 9.75 2.61 -2.07
C VAL A 152 8.81 2.51 -0.85
N TYR A 153 9.24 1.88 0.24
CA TYR A 153 8.44 1.82 1.48
C TYR A 153 8.34 3.18 2.17
N VAL A 154 9.39 3.99 2.14
CA VAL A 154 9.33 5.39 2.61
C VAL A 154 8.32 6.19 1.79
N ALA A 155 8.33 6.05 0.47
CA ALA A 155 7.41 6.70 -0.45
C ALA A 155 5.95 6.24 -0.23
N LEU A 156 5.73 4.95 0.02
CA LEU A 156 4.44 4.40 0.44
C LEU A 156 3.95 5.10 1.72
N GLY A 157 4.82 5.19 2.75
CA GLY A 157 4.49 5.82 4.02
C GLY A 157 4.22 7.33 3.89
N ALA A 158 4.99 8.02 3.05
CA ALA A 158 4.79 9.43 2.74
C ALA A 158 3.44 9.66 2.05
N GLY A 159 3.03 8.79 1.12
CA GLY A 159 1.73 8.88 0.48
C GLY A 159 0.57 8.62 1.44
N LEU A 160 0.70 7.66 2.37
CA LEU A 160 -0.28 7.43 3.44
C LEU A 160 -0.42 8.68 4.34
N LEU A 161 0.72 9.22 4.79
CA LEU A 161 0.76 10.42 5.62
C LEU A 161 0.13 11.61 4.89
N ALA A 162 0.52 11.86 3.63
CA ALA A 162 -0.02 12.95 2.83
C ALA A 162 -1.54 12.83 2.67
N ALA A 163 -2.06 11.63 2.36
CA ALA A 163 -3.48 11.41 2.21
C ALA A 163 -4.27 11.73 3.50
N ALA A 164 -3.73 11.33 4.67
CA ALA A 164 -4.37 11.63 5.95
C ALA A 164 -4.32 13.13 6.30
N LEU A 165 -3.19 13.80 6.06
CA LEU A 165 -3.03 15.23 6.38
C LEU A 165 -3.83 16.15 5.45
N LEU A 166 -4.00 15.78 4.18
CA LEU A 166 -4.76 16.55 3.20
C LEU A 166 -6.28 16.31 3.29
N ARG A 167 -6.70 15.28 4.04
CA ARG A 167 -8.12 14.95 4.20
C ARG A 167 -8.81 16.02 5.03
N ARG A 168 -9.96 16.51 4.54
CA ARG A 168 -10.84 17.37 5.34
C ARG A 168 -11.48 16.55 6.47
N PRO A 169 -11.59 17.09 7.69
CA PRO A 169 -12.35 16.44 8.75
C PRO A 169 -13.77 16.15 8.26
N ASP A 170 -14.28 14.95 8.52
CA ASP A 170 -15.69 14.64 8.30
C ASP A 170 -16.49 15.61 9.21
N ARG A 171 -17.29 16.49 8.61
CA ARG A 171 -18.13 17.47 9.32
C ARG A 171 -19.33 16.80 9.97
#